data_AF-A0A1U7XRD8-F1
#
_entry.id   AF-A0A1U7XRD8-F1
#
_cell.length_a   1.000
_cell.length_b   1.000
_cell.length_c   1.000
_cell.angle_alpha   90.00
_cell.angle_beta   90.00
_cell.angle_gamma   90.00
#
_symmetry.space_group_name_H-M   'P 1'
#
loop_
_entity.id
_entity.type
_entity.pdbx_description
1 polymer ?
#
loop_
_entity_poly.entity_id
_entity_poly.type
_entity_poly.pdbx_seq_one_letter_code
_entity_poly.pdbx_strand_id
1 'polypeptide(L)'
;MEGLSKMLDKARQLEWIQGFKISSNSGNSISISHMLYADDTLIFCGAEKLQLQYLNLTLLIFESISGLHINMVKSMIYPVNVVPNLDELADIMSCDIGSFPTTYLGLPLGAKHKSVKMQYLSMGGRVTLINSVLDSIPTYIMSLFPMPSKVQKQLDKLRRSFLWEGNSEGHKFHLVKWATVTQPRSLGDLGIRDLSKHNKSLLMKWHWRYGQEGTSL
;
A
#
# COMPACT_ATOMS: atom_id res chain seq x y z
N MET A 1 -16.62 17.58 -0.71
CA MET A 1 -16.69 16.10 -0.59
C MET A 1 -17.34 15.60 0.68
N GLU A 2 -17.17 16.25 1.84
CA GLU A 2 -17.83 15.83 3.09
C GLU A 2 -19.37 15.75 2.98
N GLY A 3 -19.99 16.64 2.17
CA GLY A 3 -21.43 16.57 1.87
C GLY A 3 -21.86 15.26 1.22
N LEU A 4 -21.16 14.81 0.16
CA LEU A 4 -21.43 13.54 -0.50
C LEU A 4 -21.24 12.36 0.48
N SER A 5 -20.18 12.41 1.29
CA SER A 5 -19.92 11.38 2.32
C SER A 5 -21.10 11.26 3.29
N LYS A 6 -21.62 12.38 3.80
CA LYS A 6 -22.82 12.40 4.67
C LYS A 6 -24.07 11.89 3.97
N MET A 7 -24.27 12.20 2.70
CA MET A 7 -25.41 11.69 1.92
C MET A 7 -25.34 10.16 1.74
N LEU A 8 -24.16 9.63 1.43
CA LEU A 8 -23.94 8.19 1.30
C LEU A 8 -24.06 7.47 2.66
N ASP A 9 -23.61 8.09 3.75
CA ASP A 9 -23.83 7.58 5.10
C ASP A 9 -25.31 7.53 5.45
N LYS A 10 -26.08 8.56 5.06
CA LYS A 10 -27.53 8.57 5.26
C LYS A 10 -28.22 7.49 4.42
N ALA A 11 -27.84 7.34 3.16
CA ALA A 11 -28.35 6.27 2.28
C ALA A 11 -28.07 4.89 2.86
N ARG A 12 -26.88 4.69 3.45
CA ARG A 12 -26.53 3.44 4.15
C ARG A 12 -27.39 3.22 5.40
N GLN A 13 -27.61 4.24 6.22
CA GLN A 13 -28.49 4.14 7.40
C GLN A 13 -29.93 3.78 7.04
N LEU A 14 -30.40 4.21 5.87
CA LEU A 14 -31.71 3.90 5.33
C LEU A 14 -31.75 2.57 4.56
N GLU A 15 -30.65 1.81 4.56
CA GLU A 15 -30.48 0.54 3.83
C GLU A 15 -30.66 0.64 2.31
N TRP A 16 -30.57 1.85 1.74
CA TRP A 16 -30.64 2.07 0.30
C TRP A 16 -29.39 1.57 -0.43
N ILE A 17 -28.24 1.59 0.25
CA ILE A 17 -26.97 1.12 -0.28
C ILE A 17 -26.33 0.18 0.73
N GLN A 18 -26.00 -1.03 0.30
CA GLN A 18 -25.22 -1.97 1.09
C GLN A 18 -23.73 -1.82 0.77
N GLY A 19 -22.94 -1.40 1.77
CA GLY A 19 -21.49 -1.32 1.67
C GLY A 19 -20.80 -2.67 1.85
N PHE A 20 -19.48 -2.67 1.67
CA PHE A 20 -18.62 -3.82 1.88
C PHE A 20 -18.38 -4.08 3.38
N LYS A 21 -18.74 -5.26 3.88
CA LYS A 21 -18.53 -5.65 5.29
C LYS A 21 -17.16 -6.31 5.47
N ILE A 22 -16.34 -5.72 6.33
CA ILE A 22 -15.05 -6.27 6.76
C ILE A 22 -15.26 -6.85 8.16
N SER A 23 -15.16 -8.18 8.27
CA SER A 23 -15.14 -8.85 9.57
C SER A 23 -13.72 -8.84 10.12
N SER A 24 -13.53 -8.30 11.32
CA SER A 24 -12.30 -8.47 12.08
C SER A 24 -12.39 -9.74 12.95
N ASN A 25 -11.27 -10.41 13.19
CA ASN A 25 -11.16 -11.58 14.09
C ASN A 25 -11.71 -11.30 15.51
N SER A 26 -11.88 -10.03 15.90
CA SER A 26 -12.42 -9.58 17.17
C SER A 26 -13.96 -9.49 17.23
N GLY A 27 -14.70 -9.97 16.23
CA GLY A 27 -16.16 -9.98 16.21
C GLY A 27 -16.82 -8.64 15.86
N ASN A 28 -16.03 -7.60 15.60
CA ASN A 28 -16.53 -6.30 15.14
C ASN A 28 -16.52 -6.25 13.61
N SER A 29 -17.68 -6.02 12.99
CA SER A 29 -17.81 -5.87 11.54
C SER A 29 -17.91 -4.40 11.16
N ILE A 30 -16.98 -3.91 10.33
CA ILE A 30 -17.01 -2.54 9.81
C ILE A 30 -17.59 -2.59 8.40
N SER A 31 -18.65 -1.82 8.12
CA SER A 31 -19.19 -1.66 6.77
C SER A 31 -18.66 -0.37 6.13
N ILE A 32 -18.00 -0.51 4.98
CA ILE A 32 -17.45 0.60 4.19
C ILE A 32 -18.33 0.78 2.95
N SER A 33 -18.98 1.93 2.81
CA SER A 33 -19.78 2.25 1.60
C SER A 33 -19.01 3.08 0.58
N HIS A 34 -18.00 3.86 0.98
CA HIS A 34 -17.27 4.71 0.07
C HIS A 34 -15.84 5.02 0.55
N MET A 35 -14.96 5.34 -0.39
CA MET A 35 -13.63 5.92 -0.15
C MET A 35 -13.47 7.13 -1.08
N LEU A 36 -13.04 8.26 -0.52
CA LEU A 36 -12.93 9.51 -1.25
C LEU A 36 -11.51 10.06 -1.09
N TYR A 37 -10.89 10.45 -2.20
CA TYR A 37 -9.63 11.18 -2.19
C TYR A 37 -9.66 12.25 -3.28
N ALA A 38 -9.73 13.52 -2.88
CA ALA A 38 -9.94 14.64 -3.80
C ALA A 38 -11.17 14.40 -4.72
N ASP A 39 -10.96 14.31 -6.03
CA ASP A 39 -11.95 14.01 -7.07
C ASP A 39 -12.08 12.52 -7.40
N ASP A 40 -11.13 11.69 -6.97
CA ASP A 40 -11.20 10.23 -7.14
C ASP A 40 -12.11 9.63 -6.06
N THR A 41 -13.21 9.00 -6.51
CA THR A 41 -14.22 8.41 -5.61
C THR A 41 -14.44 6.94 -5.92
N LEU A 42 -14.43 6.11 -4.88
CA LEU A 42 -14.85 4.71 -4.95
C LEU A 42 -16.09 4.53 -4.10
N ILE A 43 -17.12 3.92 -4.68
CA ILE A 43 -18.39 3.63 -4.01
C ILE A 43 -18.61 2.11 -4.07
N PHE A 44 -18.89 1.52 -2.90
CA PHE A 44 -19.21 0.11 -2.74
C PHE A 44 -20.73 -0.03 -2.56
N CYS A 45 -21.33 -0.84 -3.42
CA CYS A 45 -22.78 -1.06 -3.48
C CYS A 45 -23.05 -2.54 -3.80
N GLY A 46 -24.21 -3.06 -3.41
CA GLY A 46 -24.68 -4.38 -3.81
C GLY A 46 -25.02 -4.43 -5.30
N ALA A 47 -24.96 -5.63 -5.89
CA ALA A 47 -25.27 -5.87 -7.30
C ALA A 47 -26.79 -5.94 -7.57
N GLU A 48 -27.56 -5.03 -6.98
CA GLU A 48 -29.02 -4.97 -7.08
C GLU A 48 -29.45 -3.70 -7.80
N LYS A 49 -30.32 -3.83 -8.81
CA LYS A 49 -30.77 -2.71 -9.66
C LYS A 49 -31.30 -1.52 -8.84
N LEU A 50 -32.08 -1.83 -7.80
CA LEU A 50 -32.73 -0.85 -6.95
C LEU A 50 -31.71 -0.03 -6.12
N GLN A 51 -30.60 -0.65 -5.68
CA GLN A 51 -29.54 0.07 -4.97
C GLN A 51 -28.78 1.04 -5.89
N LEU A 52 -28.51 0.65 -7.16
CA LEU A 52 -27.88 1.54 -8.13
C LEU A 52 -28.79 2.72 -8.51
N GLN A 53 -30.11 2.50 -8.58
CA GLN A 53 -31.06 3.59 -8.79
C GLN A 53 -31.03 4.62 -7.64
N TYR A 54 -30.97 4.15 -6.38
CA TYR A 54 -30.80 5.06 -5.25
C TYR A 54 -29.45 5.76 -5.24
N LEU A 55 -28.39 5.09 -5.66
CA LEU A 55 -27.07 5.70 -5.81
C LEU A 55 -27.11 6.83 -6.85
N ASN A 56 -27.65 6.56 -8.05
CA ASN A 56 -27.83 7.58 -9.08
C ASN A 56 -28.64 8.78 -8.61
N LEU A 57 -29.75 8.53 -7.91
CA LEU A 57 -30.56 9.61 -7.34
C LEU A 57 -29.75 10.44 -6.33
N THR A 58 -28.98 9.79 -5.47
CA THR A 58 -28.11 10.45 -4.48
C THR A 58 -27.06 11.32 -5.17
N LEU A 59 -26.44 10.81 -6.23
CA LEU A 59 -25.45 11.52 -7.03
C LEU A 59 -26.06 12.72 -7.76
N LEU A 60 -27.23 12.56 -8.38
CA LEU A 60 -27.96 13.65 -9.06
C LEU A 60 -28.35 14.77 -8.08
N ILE A 61 -28.85 14.41 -6.89
CA ILE A 61 -29.15 15.38 -5.83
C ILE A 61 -27.87 16.11 -5.42
N PHE A 62 -26.75 15.39 -5.26
CA PHE A 62 -25.47 16.01 -4.92
C PHE A 62 -24.99 16.98 -6.00
N GLU A 63 -25.07 16.62 -7.28
CA GLU A 63 -24.74 17.52 -8.39
C GLU A 63 -25.59 18.79 -8.35
N SER A 64 -26.91 18.63 -8.13
CA SER A 64 -27.84 19.76 -8.09
C SER A 64 -27.57 20.75 -6.95
N ILE A 65 -27.12 20.24 -5.79
CA ILE A 65 -26.85 21.06 -4.60
C ILE A 65 -25.44 21.66 -4.64
N SER A 66 -24.45 20.89 -5.09
CA SER A 66 -23.05 21.30 -5.06
C SER A 66 -22.65 22.14 -6.26
N GLY A 67 -23.39 22.06 -7.37
CA GLY A 67 -23.01 22.64 -8.66
C GLY A 67 -21.85 21.90 -9.34
N LEU A 68 -21.43 20.74 -8.81
CA LEU A 68 -20.44 19.87 -9.43
C LEU A 68 -21.11 18.91 -10.42
N HIS A 69 -20.35 18.40 -11.37
CA HIS A 69 -20.79 17.37 -12.30
C HIS A 69 -19.85 16.17 -12.25
N ILE A 70 -20.44 14.99 -12.21
CA ILE A 70 -19.77 13.71 -12.21
C ILE A 70 -19.47 13.35 -13.66
N ASN A 71 -18.20 13.03 -13.90
CA ASN A 71 -17.76 12.68 -15.23
C ASN A 71 -18.06 11.21 -15.53
N MET A 72 -19.23 10.94 -16.12
CA MET A 72 -19.66 9.58 -16.44
C MET A 72 -18.77 8.87 -17.47
N VAL A 73 -18.02 9.62 -18.30
CA VAL A 73 -17.04 9.07 -19.25
C VAL A 73 -15.80 8.53 -18.53
N LYS A 74 -15.46 9.08 -17.35
CA LYS A 74 -14.35 8.59 -16.50
C LYS A 74 -14.80 7.60 -15.43
N SER A 75 -16.08 7.64 -15.05
CA SER A 75 -16.67 6.71 -14.10
C SER A 75 -16.79 5.33 -14.73
N MET A 76 -16.49 4.29 -13.96
CA MET A 76 -16.60 2.90 -14.41
C MET A 76 -17.22 2.03 -13.32
N ILE A 77 -18.00 1.02 -13.73
CA ILE A 77 -18.52 -0.02 -12.83
C ILE A 77 -17.62 -1.25 -12.89
N TYR A 78 -17.26 -1.80 -11.73
CA TYR A 78 -16.39 -2.97 -11.63
C TYR A 78 -17.14 -4.12 -10.95
N PRO A 79 -17.28 -5.29 -11.59
CA PRO A 79 -17.88 -6.46 -10.97
C PRO A 79 -16.92 -7.06 -9.94
N VAL A 80 -17.39 -7.26 -8.72
CA VAL A 80 -16.67 -8.03 -7.68
C VAL A 80 -17.31 -9.41 -7.62
N ASN A 81 -16.54 -10.44 -7.99
CA ASN A 81 -16.99 -11.82 -8.20
C ASN A 81 -17.94 -11.96 -9.42
N VAL A 82 -18.92 -12.85 -9.34
CA VAL A 82 -19.85 -13.16 -10.43
C VAL A 82 -21.08 -12.27 -10.30
N VAL A 83 -21.30 -11.40 -11.30
CA VAL A 83 -22.48 -10.53 -11.41
C VAL A 83 -23.10 -10.75 -12.79
N PRO A 84 -24.21 -11.52 -12.90
CA PRO A 84 -24.77 -11.91 -14.20
C PRO A 84 -25.41 -10.75 -14.99
N ASN A 85 -25.92 -9.71 -14.30
CA ASN A 85 -26.67 -8.61 -14.91
C ASN A 85 -25.84 -7.32 -15.01
N LEU A 86 -24.53 -7.43 -15.25
CA LEU A 86 -23.62 -6.29 -15.19
C LEU A 86 -23.92 -5.22 -16.24
N ASP A 87 -24.26 -5.63 -17.47
CA ASP A 87 -24.57 -4.70 -18.56
C ASP A 87 -25.78 -3.82 -18.23
N GLU A 88 -26.86 -4.42 -17.71
CA GLU A 88 -28.05 -3.68 -17.29
C GLU A 88 -27.76 -2.70 -16.13
N LEU A 89 -26.83 -3.06 -15.24
CA LEU A 89 -26.42 -2.21 -14.12
C LEU A 89 -25.56 -1.03 -14.59
N ALA A 90 -24.68 -1.28 -15.57
CA ALA A 90 -23.88 -0.25 -16.22
C ALA A 90 -24.77 0.75 -16.97
N ASP A 91 -25.80 0.27 -17.67
CA ASP A 91 -26.78 1.11 -18.36
C ASP A 91 -27.55 2.03 -17.41
N ILE A 92 -27.98 1.50 -16.25
CA ILE A 92 -28.63 2.31 -15.21
C ILE A 92 -27.72 3.45 -14.78
N MET A 93 -26.45 3.15 -14.49
CA MET A 93 -25.47 4.16 -14.10
C MET A 93 -24.99 5.01 -15.28
N SER A 94 -25.22 4.64 -16.53
CA SER A 94 -24.64 5.30 -17.71
C SER A 94 -23.11 5.40 -17.66
N CYS A 95 -22.44 4.32 -17.23
CA CYS A 95 -20.98 4.25 -17.13
C CYS A 95 -20.40 2.99 -17.80
N ASP A 96 -19.12 3.05 -18.17
CA ASP A 96 -18.45 1.92 -18.82
C ASP A 96 -18.13 0.80 -17.82
N ILE A 97 -18.07 -0.43 -18.32
CA ILE A 97 -17.68 -1.61 -17.53
C ILE A 97 -16.15 -1.72 -17.48
N GLY A 98 -15.60 -1.69 -16.27
CA GLY A 98 -14.19 -1.92 -16.01
C GLY A 98 -13.89 -3.37 -15.62
N SER A 99 -12.63 -3.79 -15.79
CA SER A 99 -12.12 -5.10 -15.38
C SER A 99 -10.97 -4.96 -14.39
N PHE A 100 -10.86 -5.88 -13.43
CA PHE A 100 -9.68 -5.99 -12.57
C PHE A 100 -8.51 -6.70 -13.30
N PRO A 101 -7.24 -6.35 -13.01
CA PRO A 101 -6.79 -5.33 -12.05
C PRO A 101 -6.85 -3.90 -12.63
N THR A 102 -7.27 -2.93 -11.82
CA THR A 102 -7.36 -1.50 -12.18
C THR A 102 -6.50 -0.64 -11.26
N THR A 103 -6.29 0.64 -11.57
CA THR A 103 -5.49 1.55 -10.73
C THR A 103 -6.35 2.58 -10.03
N TYR A 104 -6.20 2.71 -8.71
CA TYR A 104 -6.80 3.79 -7.90
C TYR A 104 -5.70 4.46 -7.08
N LEU A 105 -5.56 5.78 -7.20
CA LEU A 105 -4.47 6.55 -6.57
C LEU A 105 -3.06 5.99 -6.88
N GLY A 106 -2.87 5.47 -8.09
CA GLY A 106 -1.63 4.82 -8.52
C GLY A 106 -1.38 3.43 -7.91
N LEU A 107 -2.35 2.87 -7.18
CA LEU A 107 -2.26 1.53 -6.59
C LEU A 107 -3.13 0.54 -7.39
N PRO A 108 -2.61 -0.65 -7.77
CA PRO A 108 -3.40 -1.70 -8.38
C PRO A 108 -4.45 -2.26 -7.40
N LEU A 109 -5.72 -2.10 -7.74
CA LEU A 109 -6.85 -2.79 -7.13
C LEU A 109 -7.07 -4.15 -7.81
N GLY A 110 -7.38 -5.17 -7.01
CA GLY A 110 -7.62 -6.54 -7.51
C GLY A 110 -6.35 -7.31 -7.89
N ALA A 111 -5.17 -6.68 -7.87
CA ALA A 111 -3.92 -7.37 -8.10
C ALA A 111 -3.50 -8.18 -6.87
N LYS A 112 -2.87 -9.36 -7.09
CA LYS A 112 -2.32 -10.17 -5.98
C LYS A 112 -1.36 -9.31 -5.16
N HIS A 113 -1.47 -9.36 -3.82
CA HIS A 113 -0.72 -8.54 -2.83
C HIS A 113 0.80 -8.38 -3.10
N LYS A 114 1.42 -9.30 -3.84
CA LYS A 114 2.85 -9.26 -4.19
C LYS A 114 3.22 -8.27 -5.31
N SER A 115 2.26 -7.79 -6.10
CA SER A 115 2.51 -7.06 -7.35
C SER A 115 2.75 -5.54 -7.16
N VAL A 116 2.14 -4.93 -6.14
CA VAL A 116 1.98 -3.46 -6.06
C VAL A 116 3.28 -2.68 -5.77
N LYS A 117 4.31 -3.29 -5.18
CA LYS A 117 5.54 -2.56 -4.77
C LYS A 117 6.80 -2.93 -5.55
N MET A 118 6.76 -3.96 -6.40
CA MET A 118 7.97 -4.50 -7.05
C MET A 118 8.01 -4.30 -8.57
N GLN A 119 6.92 -3.84 -9.18
CA GLN A 119 6.73 -3.82 -10.64
C GLN A 119 7.62 -2.80 -11.39
N TYR A 120 8.08 -1.72 -10.76
CA TYR A 120 8.72 -0.60 -11.47
C TYR A 120 10.13 -0.24 -10.99
N LEU A 121 10.71 -0.95 -10.01
CA LEU A 121 12.05 -0.62 -9.51
C LEU A 121 13.15 -1.36 -10.28
N SER A 122 14.01 -0.56 -10.93
CA SER A 122 15.31 -0.99 -11.44
C SER A 122 16.21 -1.53 -10.31
N MET A 123 17.25 -2.29 -10.67
CA MET A 123 18.20 -2.82 -9.69
C MET A 123 18.84 -1.71 -8.85
N GLY A 124 19.21 -0.58 -9.49
CA GLY A 124 19.72 0.61 -8.82
C GLY A 124 18.69 1.23 -7.87
N GLY A 125 17.42 1.32 -8.30
CA GLY A 125 16.34 1.80 -7.43
C GLY A 125 16.15 0.96 -6.18
N ARG A 126 16.29 -0.37 -6.29
CA ARG A 126 16.21 -1.28 -5.13
C ARG A 126 17.36 -1.07 -4.15
N VAL A 127 18.59 -0.91 -4.64
CA VAL A 127 19.76 -0.60 -3.79
C VAL A 127 19.54 0.72 -3.06
N THR A 128 19.04 1.75 -3.76
CA THR A 128 18.71 3.04 -3.15
C THR A 128 17.66 2.88 -2.04
N LEU A 129 16.59 2.11 -2.29
CA LEU A 129 15.52 1.89 -1.31
C LEU A 129 15.99 1.08 -0.09
N ILE A 130 16.87 0.09 -0.30
CA ILE A 130 17.50 -0.65 0.80
C ILE A 130 18.26 0.34 1.70
N ASN A 131 19.10 1.18 1.10
CA ASN A 131 19.95 2.10 1.83
C ASN A 131 19.16 3.23 2.53
N SER A 132 18.09 3.74 1.91
CA SER A 132 17.30 4.85 2.44
C SER A 132 16.23 4.42 3.44
N VAL A 133 15.63 3.24 3.27
CA VAL A 133 14.50 2.76 4.08
C VAL A 133 14.88 1.57 4.96
N LEU A 134 15.29 0.44 4.36
CA LEU A 134 15.51 -0.79 5.11
C LEU A 134 16.68 -0.71 6.08
N ASP A 135 17.67 0.13 5.79
CA ASP A 135 18.80 0.38 6.68
C ASP A 135 18.49 1.44 7.74
N SER A 136 17.66 2.45 7.43
CA SER A 136 17.36 3.55 8.34
C SER A 136 16.39 3.14 9.45
N ILE A 137 15.37 2.32 9.15
CA ILE A 137 14.39 1.82 10.11
C ILE A 137 15.05 1.18 11.35
N PRO A 138 15.96 0.19 11.21
CA PRO A 138 16.60 -0.43 12.38
C PRO A 138 17.67 0.45 13.03
N THR A 139 18.10 1.55 12.40
CA THR A 139 19.25 2.37 12.87
C THR A 139 19.03 2.89 14.28
N TYR A 140 17.79 3.32 14.61
CA TYR A 140 17.47 3.80 15.97
C TYR A 140 17.70 2.70 17.02
N ILE A 141 17.11 1.52 16.84
CA ILE A 141 17.24 0.41 17.80
C ILE A 141 18.69 -0.09 17.85
N MET A 142 19.37 -0.18 16.70
CA MET A 142 20.80 -0.54 16.63
C MET A 142 21.70 0.46 17.35
N SER A 143 21.28 1.71 17.48
CA SER A 143 22.06 2.70 18.23
C SER A 143 21.92 2.52 19.74
N LEU A 144 20.85 1.90 20.23
CA LEU A 144 20.58 1.72 21.65
C LEU A 144 21.02 0.35 22.17
N PHE A 145 20.84 -0.70 21.36
CA PHE A 145 21.04 -2.08 21.80
C PHE A 145 21.90 -2.90 20.82
N PRO A 146 22.65 -3.89 21.33
CA PRO A 146 23.30 -4.88 20.48
C PRO A 146 22.25 -5.68 19.72
N MET A 147 22.40 -5.74 18.40
CA MET A 147 21.47 -6.45 17.54
C MET A 147 21.63 -7.97 17.71
N PRO A 148 20.56 -8.72 18.06
CA PRO A 148 20.63 -10.17 18.12
C PRO A 148 20.91 -10.78 16.75
N SER A 149 21.77 -11.79 16.68
CA SER A 149 22.17 -12.45 15.43
C SER A 149 21.00 -13.00 14.60
N LYS A 150 19.91 -13.40 15.25
CA LYS A 150 18.69 -13.89 14.58
C LYS A 150 17.98 -12.77 13.81
N VAL A 151 17.86 -11.58 14.42
CA VAL A 151 17.25 -10.39 13.81
C VAL A 151 18.11 -9.92 12.64
N GLN A 152 19.44 -9.87 12.82
CA GLN A 152 20.37 -9.54 11.75
C GLN A 152 20.17 -10.47 10.54
N LYS A 153 20.17 -11.79 10.76
CA LYS A 153 19.96 -12.77 9.68
C LYS A 153 18.61 -12.62 8.98
N GLN A 154 17.55 -12.28 9.72
CA GLN A 154 16.22 -12.02 9.14
C GLN A 154 16.20 -10.74 8.29
N LEU A 155 16.80 -9.65 8.77
CA LEU A 155 16.91 -8.41 8.00
C LEU A 155 17.76 -8.61 6.74
N ASP A 156 18.89 -9.31 6.84
CA ASP A 156 19.72 -9.64 5.68
C ASP A 156 18.99 -10.57 4.70
N LYS A 157 18.11 -11.45 5.17
CA LYS A 157 17.27 -12.27 4.28
C LYS A 157 16.28 -11.39 3.52
N LEU A 158 15.61 -10.45 4.19
CA LEU A 158 14.67 -9.51 3.57
C LEU A 158 15.35 -8.57 2.57
N ARG A 159 16.51 -8.01 2.90
CA ARG A 159 17.30 -7.14 1.99
C ARG A 159 17.75 -7.92 0.76
N ARG A 160 18.20 -9.17 0.92
CA ARG A 160 18.56 -10.07 -0.18
C ARG A 160 17.41 -10.43 -1.08
N SER A 161 16.29 -10.88 -0.49
CA SER A 161 15.10 -11.26 -1.27
C SER A 161 14.60 -10.04 -2.04
N PHE A 162 14.56 -8.87 -1.41
CA PHE A 162 14.15 -7.63 -2.08
C PHE A 162 15.07 -7.24 -3.25
N LEU A 163 16.39 -7.35 -3.08
CA LEU A 163 17.35 -7.05 -4.15
C LEU A 163 17.19 -8.00 -5.35
N TRP A 164 17.23 -9.30 -5.10
CA TRP A 164 17.36 -10.33 -6.15
C TRP A 164 16.04 -10.88 -6.68
N GLU A 165 15.02 -11.08 -5.84
CA GLU A 165 13.82 -11.82 -6.24
C GLU A 165 12.90 -10.98 -7.15
N GLY A 166 12.77 -9.67 -6.90
CA GLY A 166 11.93 -8.81 -7.75
C GLY A 166 10.53 -9.37 -8.03
N ASN A 167 10.02 -9.14 -9.25
CA ASN A 167 8.63 -9.44 -9.65
C ASN A 167 8.46 -10.64 -10.60
N SER A 168 9.48 -11.46 -10.86
CA SER A 168 9.32 -12.63 -11.74
C SER A 168 8.79 -13.80 -10.92
N GLU A 169 7.67 -14.39 -11.32
CA GLU A 169 7.16 -15.66 -10.80
C GLU A 169 8.18 -16.78 -11.14
N GLY A 170 9.19 -16.92 -10.29
CA GLY A 170 10.29 -17.85 -10.47
C GLY A 170 11.39 -17.59 -9.44
N HIS A 171 12.02 -18.65 -8.97
CA HIS A 171 13.13 -18.54 -8.03
C HIS A 171 14.33 -17.89 -8.74
N LYS A 172 14.59 -16.60 -8.49
CA LYS A 172 15.80 -15.95 -9.00
C LYS A 172 17.00 -16.35 -8.17
N PHE A 173 18.09 -16.71 -8.84
CA PHE A 173 19.35 -17.03 -8.19
C PHE A 173 19.98 -15.77 -7.59
N HIS A 174 20.52 -15.89 -6.38
CA HIS A 174 21.40 -14.87 -5.82
C HIS A 174 22.74 -14.93 -6.55
N LEU A 175 22.92 -14.03 -7.52
CA LEU A 175 24.10 -14.02 -8.41
C LEU A 175 25.41 -13.74 -7.67
N VAL A 176 25.35 -12.99 -6.57
CA VAL A 176 26.52 -12.57 -5.79
C VAL A 176 26.32 -12.92 -4.32
N LYS A 177 27.41 -13.37 -3.67
CA LYS A 177 27.44 -13.64 -2.22
C LYS A 177 27.10 -12.36 -1.45
N TRP A 178 26.25 -12.45 -0.43
CA TRP A 178 25.83 -11.29 0.35
C TRP A 178 26.99 -10.51 0.98
N ALA A 179 28.01 -11.22 1.46
CA ALA A 179 29.21 -10.61 2.03
C ALA A 179 30.02 -9.77 1.03
N THR A 180 29.79 -9.99 -0.26
CA THR A 180 30.37 -9.26 -1.40
C THR A 180 29.38 -8.28 -1.99
N VAL A 181 28.19 -8.10 -1.39
CA VAL A 181 27.19 -7.07 -1.72
C VAL A 181 27.22 -5.94 -0.67
N THR A 182 27.67 -6.28 0.55
CA THR A 182 27.75 -5.38 1.70
C THR A 182 29.10 -4.68 1.85
N GLN A 183 30.01 -4.81 0.89
CA GLN A 183 31.30 -4.12 0.93
C GLN A 183 31.14 -2.64 0.55
N PRO A 184 32.10 -1.79 0.95
CA PRO A 184 32.14 -0.39 0.53
C PRO A 184 32.21 -0.25 -0.99
N ARG A 185 31.61 0.82 -1.53
CA ARG A 185 31.68 1.14 -2.97
C ARG A 185 33.11 1.32 -3.50
N SER A 186 34.05 1.70 -2.63
CA SER A 186 35.48 1.80 -2.97
C SER A 186 36.08 0.46 -3.41
N LEU A 187 35.49 -0.67 -3.00
CA LEU A 187 35.88 -2.01 -3.42
C LEU A 187 35.07 -2.52 -4.63
N GLY A 188 34.34 -1.63 -5.31
CA GLY A 188 33.58 -1.97 -6.53
C GLY A 188 32.19 -2.58 -6.28
N ASP A 189 31.65 -2.46 -5.06
CA ASP A 189 30.40 -3.10 -4.66
C ASP A 189 29.18 -2.13 -4.67
N LEU A 190 27.97 -2.65 -4.47
CA LEU A 190 26.69 -1.95 -4.52
C LEU A 190 26.51 -0.91 -3.40
N GLY A 191 27.36 -0.94 -2.37
CA GLY A 191 27.32 0.02 -1.26
C GLY A 191 26.13 -0.18 -0.32
N ILE A 192 25.72 -1.43 -0.13
CA ILE A 192 24.75 -1.82 0.90
C ILE A 192 25.51 -1.95 2.23
N ARG A 193 24.97 -1.45 3.34
CA ARG A 193 25.69 -1.49 4.63
C ARG A 193 25.69 -2.89 5.25
N ASP A 194 26.82 -3.29 5.82
CA ASP A 194 26.90 -4.45 6.72
C ASP A 194 26.26 -4.08 8.08
N LEU A 195 25.14 -4.73 8.43
CA LEU A 195 24.39 -4.45 9.66
C LEU A 195 25.22 -4.75 10.92
N SER A 196 26.09 -5.75 10.90
CA SER A 196 26.92 -6.10 12.06
C SER A 196 27.94 -5.00 12.35
N LYS A 197 28.64 -4.55 11.32
CA LYS A 197 29.60 -3.44 11.42
C LYS A 197 28.89 -2.15 11.79
N HIS A 198 27.71 -1.90 11.21
CA HIS A 198 26.94 -0.70 11.49
C HIS A 198 26.46 -0.65 12.95
N ASN A 199 25.88 -1.73 13.49
CA ASN A 199 25.47 -1.79 14.90
C ASN A 199 26.66 -1.57 15.84
N LYS A 200 27.80 -2.25 15.60
CA LYS A 200 29.02 -2.04 16.40
C LYS A 200 29.49 -0.57 16.36
N SER A 201 29.51 0.03 15.17
CA SER A 201 29.92 1.44 15.03
C SER A 201 29.00 2.40 15.78
N LEU A 202 27.69 2.15 15.79
CA LEU A 202 26.72 2.98 16.50
C LEU A 202 26.85 2.84 18.02
N LEU A 203 27.12 1.63 18.52
CA LEU A 203 27.35 1.40 19.95
C LEU A 203 28.67 2.02 20.43
N MET A 204 29.72 1.97 19.61
CA MET A 204 31.01 2.61 19.92
C MET A 204 30.89 4.14 20.09
N LYS A 205 29.92 4.78 19.43
CA LYS A 205 29.61 6.20 19.64
C LYS A 205 29.29 6.51 21.11
N TRP A 206 28.62 5.60 21.82
CA TRP A 206 28.31 5.79 23.23
C TRP A 206 29.53 5.63 24.12
N HIS A 207 30.41 4.66 23.83
CA HIS A 207 31.70 4.56 24.52
C HIS A 207 32.53 5.84 24.38
N TRP A 208 32.56 6.43 23.19
CA TRP A 208 33.24 7.70 22.96
C TRP A 208 32.61 8.85 23.76
N ARG A 209 31.28 8.97 23.75
CA ARG A 209 30.56 10.01 24.50
C ARG A 209 30.82 9.92 26.00
N TYR A 210 30.75 8.70 26.55
CA TYR A 210 31.04 8.47 27.97
C TYR A 210 32.45 8.92 28.37
N GLY A 211 33.44 8.75 27.48
CA GLY A 211 34.81 9.20 27.72
C GLY A 211 35.03 10.71 27.61
N GLN A 212 34.12 11.47 27.00
CA GLN A 212 34.27 12.91 26.78
C GLN A 212 33.34 13.77 27.64
N GLU A 213 32.11 13.32 27.89
CA GLU A 213 31.09 14.07 28.59
C GLU A 213 31.06 13.64 30.06
N GLY A 214 31.64 14.44 30.97
CA GLY A 214 31.72 14.16 32.41
C GLY A 214 30.35 14.06 33.13
N THR A 215 29.25 14.33 32.43
CA THR A 215 27.87 14.23 32.91
C THR A 215 26.98 13.43 31.95
N SER A 216 27.55 12.48 31.20
CA SER A 216 26.76 11.58 30.35
C SER A 216 26.34 10.33 31.14
N LEU A 217 25.25 10.51 31.92
CA LEU A 217 24.54 9.55 32.80
C LEU A 217 25.41 8.72 33.76
#